data_AF-A0A2N2LRX3-F1
#
_entry.id   AF-A0A2N2LRX3-F1
#
_cell.length_a   1.000
_cell.length_b   1.000
_cell.length_c   1.000
_cell.angle_alpha   90.00
_cell.angle_beta   90.00
_cell.angle_gamma   90.00
#
_symmetry.space_group_name_H-M   'P 1'
#
loop_
_entity.id
_entity.type
_entity.pdbx_description
1 polymer ?
#
loop_
_entity_poly.entity_id
_entity_poly.type
_entity_poly.pdbx_seq_one_letter_code
_entity_poly.pdbx_strand_id
1 'polypeptide(L)'
;MNQKSTKKSQIITTLLIIILLLGFFGAILYFGGMLYFTGLTPCHPPFWVTVDGVATQKVFAFYDDNKNGIFEADLERSLPNITIQLANESAITDKQGFATVYAYKEGCACKCSKGDTLLVTIPNGWQTTTPTQYLLKGNEDTILLGFYR
;
A
#
# COMPACT_ATOMS: atom_id res chain seq x y z
N MET A 1 -43.44 23.35 -40.35
CA MET A 1 -42.84 23.26 -38.99
C MET A 1 -41.94 22.02 -38.94
N ASN A 2 -40.62 22.13 -39.13
CA ASN A 2 -39.70 20.99 -38.90
C ASN A 2 -38.23 21.38 -38.61
N GLN A 3 -37.91 22.67 -38.61
CA GLN A 3 -36.53 23.16 -38.54
C GLN A 3 -35.90 23.10 -37.13
N LYS A 4 -36.72 22.97 -36.07
CA LYS A 4 -36.26 22.94 -34.67
C LYS A 4 -35.70 21.58 -34.24
N SER A 5 -36.12 20.50 -34.92
CA SER A 5 -35.69 19.12 -34.62
C SER A 5 -34.28 18.82 -35.13
N THR A 6 -33.92 19.32 -36.33
CA THR A 6 -32.63 19.08 -36.98
C THR A 6 -31.44 19.75 -36.28
N LYS A 7 -31.60 20.98 -35.78
CA LYS A 7 -30.53 21.66 -35.01
C LYS A 7 -30.19 20.93 -33.70
N LYS A 8 -31.21 20.39 -33.01
CA LYS A 8 -31.01 19.63 -31.76
C LYS A 8 -30.29 18.30 -32.03
N SER A 9 -30.67 17.62 -33.12
CA SER A 9 -30.00 16.39 -33.58
C SER A 9 -28.53 16.63 -33.93
N GLN A 10 -28.22 17.68 -34.70
CA GLN A 10 -26.84 18.03 -35.06
C GLN A 10 -25.96 18.33 -33.84
N ILE A 11 -26.48 19.08 -32.87
CA ILE A 11 -25.73 19.38 -31.63
C ILE A 11 -25.41 18.09 -30.87
N ILE A 12 -26.38 17.18 -30.72
CA ILE A 12 -26.19 15.90 -30.03
C ILE A 12 -25.12 15.06 -30.75
N THR A 13 -25.19 14.97 -32.08
CA THR A 13 -24.20 14.23 -32.88
C THR A 13 -22.80 14.81 -32.73
N THR A 14 -22.64 16.14 -32.80
CA THR A 14 -21.35 16.80 -32.60
C THR A 14 -20.79 16.51 -31.20
N LEU A 15 -21.63 16.55 -30.17
CA LEU A 15 -21.23 16.30 -28.79
C LEU A 15 -20.79 14.85 -28.59
N LEU A 16 -21.50 13.89 -29.21
CA LEU A 16 -21.10 12.48 -29.23
C LEU A 16 -19.76 12.26 -29.94
N ILE A 17 -19.52 12.92 -31.08
CA ILE A 17 -18.24 12.85 -31.81
C ILE A 17 -17.10 13.37 -30.92
N ILE A 18 -17.29 14.50 -30.24
CA ILE A 18 -16.28 15.06 -29.34
C ILE A 18 -15.97 14.11 -28.18
N ILE A 19 -17.00 13.54 -27.53
CA ILE A 19 -16.81 12.57 -26.44
C ILE A 19 -16.05 11.34 -26.94
N LEU A 20 -16.38 10.84 -28.13
CA LEU A 20 -15.72 9.67 -28.71
C LEU A 20 -14.24 9.97 -29.03
N LEU A 21 -13.94 11.14 -29.59
CA LEU A 21 -12.56 11.57 -29.86
C LEU A 21 -11.75 11.74 -28.57
N LEU A 22 -12.33 12.35 -27.53
CA LEU A 22 -11.68 12.49 -26.23
C LEU A 22 -11.43 11.12 -25.57
N GLY A 23 -12.40 10.21 -25.64
CA GLY A 23 -12.25 8.84 -25.14
C GLY A 23 -11.16 8.06 -25.88
N PHE A 24 -11.13 8.16 -27.21
CA PHE A 24 -10.10 7.53 -28.03
C PHE A 24 -8.70 8.09 -27.75
N PHE A 25 -8.57 9.42 -27.64
CA PHE A 25 -7.31 10.05 -27.27
C PHE A 25 -6.85 9.64 -25.86
N GLY A 26 -7.76 9.61 -24.89
CA GLY A 26 -7.49 9.11 -23.54
C GLY A 26 -7.00 7.66 -23.54
N ALA A 27 -7.60 6.80 -24.38
CA ALA A 27 -7.15 5.42 -24.54
C ALA A 27 -5.74 5.33 -25.13
N ILE A 28 -5.40 6.13 -26.15
CA ILE A 28 -4.04 6.21 -26.69
C ILE A 28 -3.04 6.64 -25.60
N LEU A 29 -3.37 7.65 -24.81
CA LEU A 29 -2.50 8.11 -23.72
C LEU A 29 -2.28 7.04 -22.64
N TYR A 30 -3.34 6.30 -22.28
CA TYR A 30 -3.29 5.22 -21.31
C TYR A 30 -2.49 4.02 -21.83
N PHE A 31 -2.88 3.47 -22.98
CA PHE A 31 -2.23 2.29 -23.57
C PHE A 31 -0.84 2.60 -24.11
N GLY A 32 -0.56 3.83 -24.52
CA GLY A 32 0.78 4.29 -24.87
C GLY A 32 1.68 4.56 -23.65
N GLY A 33 1.17 4.43 -22.43
CA GLY A 33 1.94 4.59 -21.19
C GLY A 33 2.22 6.04 -20.79
N MET A 34 1.80 7.04 -21.56
CA MET A 34 2.08 8.45 -21.28
C MET A 34 1.56 8.85 -19.88
N LEU A 35 0.36 8.41 -19.50
CA LEU A 35 -0.19 8.70 -18.17
C LEU A 35 0.64 8.08 -17.03
N TYR A 36 1.22 6.89 -17.25
CA TYR A 36 2.11 6.25 -16.29
C TYR A 36 3.48 6.95 -16.21
N PHE A 37 4.16 7.17 -17.35
CA PHE A 37 5.50 7.77 -17.40
C PHE A 37 5.54 9.25 -17.01
N THR A 38 4.41 9.96 -17.12
CA THR A 38 4.26 11.33 -16.60
C THR A 38 3.90 11.38 -15.11
N GLY A 39 3.61 10.24 -14.48
CA GLY A 39 3.21 10.15 -13.09
C GLY A 39 1.75 10.53 -12.81
N LEU A 40 0.91 10.70 -13.83
CA LEU A 40 -0.54 10.94 -13.64
C LEU A 40 -1.25 9.70 -13.11
N THR A 41 -0.83 8.51 -13.54
CA THR A 41 -1.37 7.21 -13.09
C THR A 41 -0.23 6.24 -12.72
N PRO A 42 0.53 6.53 -11.66
CA PRO A 42 1.76 5.78 -11.33
C PRO A 42 1.48 4.33 -10.89
N CYS A 43 0.23 4.02 -10.55
CA CYS A 43 -0.18 2.68 -10.11
C CYS A 43 -0.82 1.84 -11.23
N HIS A 44 -0.90 2.38 -12.45
CA HIS A 44 -1.53 1.74 -13.60
C HIS A 44 -0.56 1.74 -14.79
N PRO A 45 0.44 0.85 -14.78
CA PRO A 45 1.31 0.68 -15.94
C PRO A 45 0.49 0.17 -17.14
N PRO A 46 0.90 0.50 -18.38
CA PRO A 46 0.30 -0.10 -19.56
C PRO A 46 0.64 -1.60 -19.60
N PHE A 47 -0.22 -2.40 -20.24
CA PHE A 47 -0.15 -3.87 -20.23
C PHE A 47 1.16 -4.48 -20.81
N TRP A 48 1.93 -3.70 -21.57
CA TRP A 48 3.20 -4.13 -22.18
C TRP A 48 4.44 -3.74 -21.36
N VAL A 49 4.26 -3.05 -20.23
CA VAL A 49 5.33 -2.69 -19.29
C VAL A 49 5.20 -3.53 -18.03
N THR A 50 6.22 -4.34 -17.75
CA THR A 50 6.38 -4.97 -16.44
C THR A 50 7.05 -3.99 -15.50
N VAL A 51 6.49 -3.84 -14.30
CA VAL A 51 7.02 -2.98 -13.25
C VAL A 51 7.16 -3.78 -11.97
N ASP A 52 8.29 -3.64 -11.33
CA ASP A 52 8.57 -4.29 -10.06
C ASP A 52 8.54 -3.25 -8.94
N GLY A 53 8.24 -3.72 -7.74
CA GLY A 53 8.08 -2.88 -6.57
C GLY A 53 8.63 -3.54 -5.32
N VAL A 54 8.45 -2.85 -4.20
CA VAL A 54 8.84 -3.34 -2.88
C VAL A 54 7.65 -3.26 -1.95
N ALA A 55 7.33 -4.37 -1.31
CA ALA A 55 6.43 -4.40 -0.16
C ALA A 55 7.23 -3.93 1.06
N THR A 56 6.81 -2.82 1.65
CA THR A 56 7.45 -2.24 2.84
C THR A 56 6.49 -2.32 4.00
N GLN A 57 7.00 -2.68 5.18
CA GLN A 57 6.26 -2.57 6.43
C GLN A 57 7.17 -2.11 7.56
N LYS A 58 6.73 -1.07 8.28
CA LYS A 58 7.39 -0.55 9.47
C LYS A 58 6.69 -1.04 10.73
N VAL A 59 7.46 -1.38 11.76
CA VAL A 59 6.93 -1.75 13.08
C VAL A 59 7.64 -0.98 14.18
N PHE A 60 6.97 -0.89 15.31
CA PHE A 60 7.54 -0.44 16.58
C PHE A 60 7.14 -1.42 17.68
N ALA A 61 8.13 -2.04 18.32
CA ALA A 61 7.92 -2.94 19.45
C ALA A 61 8.18 -2.22 20.77
N PHE A 62 7.33 -2.47 21.76
CA PHE A 62 7.41 -1.88 23.08
C PHE A 62 7.12 -2.91 24.18
N TYR A 63 7.64 -2.61 25.38
CA TYR A 63 7.34 -3.35 26.60
C TYR A 63 6.04 -2.80 27.21
N ASP A 64 4.99 -3.61 27.11
CA ASP A 64 3.63 -3.31 27.57
C ASP A 64 3.46 -3.77 29.03
N ASP A 65 3.82 -2.89 29.97
CA ASP A 65 3.85 -3.22 31.40
C ASP A 65 2.43 -3.39 31.98
N ASN A 66 1.47 -2.59 31.50
CA ASN A 66 0.09 -2.60 31.97
C ASN A 66 -0.81 -3.59 31.20
N LYS A 67 -0.28 -4.20 30.13
CA LYS A 67 -0.86 -5.26 29.30
C LYS A 67 -2.14 -4.83 28.57
N ASN A 68 -2.23 -3.58 28.16
CA ASN A 68 -3.42 -3.04 27.49
C ASN A 68 -3.34 -3.04 25.95
N GLY A 69 -2.17 -3.33 25.37
CA GLY A 69 -1.92 -3.35 23.93
C GLY A 69 -1.84 -1.97 23.27
N ILE A 70 -1.74 -0.90 24.05
CA ILE A 70 -1.71 0.50 23.61
C ILE A 70 -0.38 1.10 24.04
N PHE A 71 0.36 1.66 23.07
CA PHE A 71 1.64 2.28 23.39
C PHE A 71 1.46 3.60 24.16
N GLU A 72 2.05 3.67 25.36
CA GLU A 72 2.05 4.85 26.23
C GLU A 72 3.48 5.40 26.36
N ALA A 73 3.82 6.40 25.54
CA ALA A 73 5.20 6.89 25.38
C ALA A 73 5.89 7.37 26.68
N ASP A 74 5.12 7.81 27.68
CA ASP A 74 5.64 8.28 28.98
C ASP A 74 5.88 7.14 29.99
N LEU A 75 5.27 5.96 29.78
CA LEU A 75 5.29 4.84 30.71
C LEU A 75 6.04 3.62 30.17
N GLU A 76 6.04 3.46 28.85
CA GLU A 76 6.51 2.25 28.20
C GLU A 76 7.80 2.48 27.43
N ARG A 77 8.64 1.44 27.41
CA ARG A 77 9.96 1.48 26.77
C ARG A 77 9.95 0.73 25.44
N SER A 78 10.77 1.19 24.51
CA SER A 78 11.05 0.46 23.27
C SER A 78 11.65 -0.92 23.54
N LEU A 79 11.36 -1.88 22.65
CA LEU A 79 11.83 -3.24 22.77
C LEU A 79 12.68 -3.67 21.56
N PRO A 80 14.01 -3.83 21.74
CA PRO A 80 14.89 -4.32 20.68
C PRO A 80 14.79 -5.84 20.49
N ASN A 81 15.37 -6.31 19.39
CA ASN A 81 15.55 -7.73 19.07
C ASN A 81 14.26 -8.52 18.83
N ILE A 82 13.19 -7.84 18.40
CA ILE A 82 11.95 -8.50 17.95
C ILE A 82 12.07 -8.77 16.46
N THR A 83 11.91 -10.03 16.07
CA THR A 83 11.96 -10.44 14.65
C THR A 83 10.58 -10.30 14.03
N ILE A 84 10.54 -9.64 12.87
CA ILE A 84 9.38 -9.56 12.00
C ILE A 84 9.72 -10.17 10.64
N GLN A 85 8.72 -10.74 9.98
CA GLN A 85 8.85 -11.39 8.69
C GLN A 85 7.75 -10.94 7.73
N LEU A 86 8.13 -10.59 6.51
CA LEU A 86 7.24 -10.27 5.41
C LEU A 86 7.65 -11.11 4.21
N ALA A 87 6.78 -12.00 3.75
CA ALA A 87 7.12 -13.02 2.77
C ALA A 87 8.38 -13.82 3.19
N ASN A 88 9.45 -13.77 2.39
CA ASN A 88 10.71 -14.47 2.67
C ASN A 88 11.77 -13.58 3.33
N GLU A 89 11.45 -12.30 3.56
CA GLU A 89 12.38 -11.33 4.14
C GLU A 89 12.07 -11.12 5.62
N SER A 90 13.11 -10.82 6.39
CA SER A 90 12.97 -10.58 7.83
C SER A 90 13.77 -9.37 8.26
N ALA A 91 13.30 -8.72 9.32
CA ALA A 91 13.99 -7.61 9.97
C ALA A 91 13.87 -7.75 11.49
N ILE A 92 14.79 -7.11 12.21
CA ILE A 92 14.86 -7.17 13.67
C ILE A 92 14.79 -5.74 14.20
N THR A 93 14.02 -5.53 15.29
CA THR A 93 13.92 -4.20 15.90
C THR A 93 15.24 -3.73 16.49
N ASP A 94 15.58 -2.47 16.20
CA ASP A 94 16.76 -1.79 16.71
C ASP A 94 16.61 -1.43 18.20
N LYS A 95 17.61 -0.71 18.75
CA LYS A 95 17.61 -0.26 20.15
C LYS A 95 16.43 0.67 20.49
N GLN A 96 15.88 1.35 19.49
CA GLN A 96 14.74 2.23 19.58
C GLN A 96 13.42 1.47 19.35
N GLY A 97 13.45 0.15 19.16
CA GLY A 97 12.27 -0.69 18.99
C GLY A 97 11.71 -0.67 17.57
N PHE A 98 12.36 -0.03 16.60
CA PHE A 98 11.88 0.06 15.23
C PHE A 98 12.49 -1.01 14.33
N ALA A 99 11.69 -1.57 13.44
CA ALA A 99 12.18 -2.32 12.29
C ALA A 99 11.43 -1.91 11.03
N THR A 100 12.09 -2.02 9.89
CA THR A 100 11.44 -1.94 8.58
C THR A 100 11.87 -3.13 7.77
N VAL A 101 10.90 -3.90 7.28
CA VAL A 101 11.13 -5.03 6.39
C VAL A 101 10.74 -4.63 4.98
N TYR A 102 11.60 -5.00 4.03
CA TYR A 102 11.41 -4.76 2.60
C TYR A 102 11.40 -6.10 1.90
N ALA A 103 10.33 -6.39 1.15
CA ALA A 103 10.21 -7.60 0.36
C ALA A 103 9.99 -7.24 -1.10
N TYR A 104 10.85 -7.76 -1.98
CA TYR A 104 10.71 -7.56 -3.42
C TYR A 104 9.38 -8.15 -3.94
N LYS A 105 8.72 -7.42 -4.86
CA LYS A 105 7.47 -7.84 -5.48
C LYS A 105 7.50 -7.59 -6.99
N GLU A 106 7.51 -8.68 -7.74
CA GLU A 106 7.37 -8.65 -9.19
C GLU A 106 5.97 -8.17 -9.58
N GLY A 107 5.88 -7.37 -10.65
CA GLY A 107 4.59 -6.97 -11.23
C GLY A 107 3.77 -6.00 -10.37
N CYS A 108 4.38 -5.33 -9.40
CA CYS A 108 3.69 -4.38 -8.52
C CYS A 108 4.19 -2.94 -8.68
N ALA A 109 3.28 -2.03 -9.02
CA ALA A 109 3.57 -0.60 -9.15
C ALA A 109 3.38 0.18 -7.84
N CYS A 110 2.34 -0.14 -7.07
CA CYS A 110 1.94 0.58 -5.87
C CYS A 110 1.30 -0.34 -4.85
N LYS A 111 1.38 0.03 -3.57
CA LYS A 111 0.74 -0.70 -2.46
C LYS A 111 1.14 -2.18 -2.45
N CYS A 112 2.42 -2.45 -2.68
CA CYS A 112 2.92 -3.81 -2.93
C CYS A 112 2.84 -4.75 -1.72
N SER A 113 2.68 -4.19 -0.53
CA SER A 113 2.37 -4.96 0.68
C SER A 113 0.90 -5.37 0.78
N LYS A 114 -0.02 -4.85 -0.05
CA LYS A 114 -1.44 -5.14 0.08
C LYS A 114 -1.73 -6.63 -0.14
N GLY A 115 -2.36 -7.25 0.84
CA GLY A 115 -2.72 -8.68 0.82
C GLY A 115 -1.64 -9.60 1.36
N ASP A 116 -0.43 -9.08 1.62
CA ASP A 116 0.59 -9.84 2.32
C ASP A 116 0.30 -9.93 3.82
N THR A 117 0.90 -10.93 4.46
CA THR A 117 0.83 -11.10 5.92
C THR A 117 2.20 -10.78 6.52
N LEU A 118 2.23 -9.86 7.47
CA LEU A 118 3.36 -9.66 8.36
C LEU A 118 3.26 -10.63 9.54
N LEU A 119 4.33 -11.38 9.80
CA LEU A 119 4.44 -12.29 10.93
C LEU A 119 5.42 -11.73 11.97
N VAL A 120 5.10 -11.91 13.24
CA VAL A 120 5.92 -11.47 14.38
C VAL A 120 6.35 -12.69 15.18
N THR A 121 7.66 -12.83 15.40
CA THR A 121 8.21 -13.92 16.22
C THR A 121 8.25 -13.50 17.68
N ILE A 122 7.60 -14.28 18.55
CA ILE A 122 7.64 -14.08 20.00
C ILE A 122 8.95 -14.67 20.54
N PRO A 123 9.83 -13.88 21.19
CA PRO A 123 11.05 -14.42 21.78
C PRO A 123 10.75 -15.31 22.99
N ASN A 124 11.67 -16.22 23.34
CA ASN A 124 11.48 -17.13 24.46
C ASN A 124 11.25 -16.38 25.79
N GLY A 125 10.25 -16.84 26.55
CA GLY A 125 9.87 -16.26 27.84
C GLY A 125 9.12 -14.93 27.74
N TRP A 126 8.65 -14.55 26.55
CA TRP A 126 7.79 -13.39 26.33
C TRP A 126 6.37 -13.81 25.93
N GLN A 127 5.42 -12.89 26.09
CA GLN A 127 4.06 -12.95 25.58
C GLN A 127 3.72 -11.64 24.85
N THR A 128 2.64 -11.63 24.06
CA THR A 128 2.20 -10.45 23.29
C THR A 128 0.82 -10.00 23.73
N THR A 129 0.60 -8.69 23.78
CA THR A 129 -0.73 -8.08 23.96
C THR A 129 -1.38 -7.70 22.65
N THR A 130 -0.58 -7.54 21.59
CA THR A 130 -1.05 -7.31 20.23
C THR A 130 -1.05 -8.60 19.40
N PRO A 131 -1.77 -8.63 18.25
CA PRO A 131 -1.69 -9.75 17.31
C PRO A 131 -0.26 -10.04 16.85
N THR A 132 0.02 -11.28 16.47
CA THR A 132 1.31 -11.70 15.88
C THR A 132 1.28 -11.83 14.37
N GLN A 133 0.10 -11.64 13.76
CA GLN A 133 -0.11 -11.70 12.32
C GLN A 133 -0.96 -10.52 11.87
N TYR A 134 -0.52 -9.81 10.84
CA TYR A 134 -1.20 -8.64 10.31
C TYR A 134 -1.38 -8.76 8.80
N LEU A 135 -2.64 -8.74 8.35
CA LEU A 135 -2.96 -8.60 6.94
C LEU A 135 -2.74 -7.14 6.51
N LEU A 136 -1.77 -6.93 5.64
CA LEU A 136 -1.35 -5.61 5.22
C LEU A 136 -2.32 -5.04 4.18
N LYS A 137 -2.70 -3.77 4.36
CA LYS A 137 -3.65 -3.07 3.48
C LYS A 137 -2.97 -2.34 2.32
N GLY A 138 -1.63 -2.37 2.27
CA GLY A 138 -0.83 -1.61 1.31
C GLY A 138 -0.45 -0.21 1.77
N ASN A 139 -0.76 0.13 3.03
CA ASN A 139 -0.34 1.37 3.67
C ASN A 139 1.00 1.13 4.35
N GLU A 140 1.86 2.14 4.42
CA GLU A 140 3.15 2.08 5.12
C GLU A 140 3.03 2.54 6.58
N ASP A 141 1.85 2.36 7.18
CA ASP A 141 1.57 2.74 8.58
C ASP A 141 2.45 1.92 9.52
N THR A 142 2.92 2.53 10.61
CA THR A 142 3.73 1.80 11.60
C THR A 142 2.82 0.91 12.45
N ILE A 143 3.10 -0.39 12.46
CA ILE A 143 2.38 -1.36 13.32
C ILE A 143 3.03 -1.36 14.71
N LEU A 144 2.21 -1.19 15.74
CA LEU A 144 2.65 -1.23 17.13
C LEU A 144 2.55 -2.67 17.65
N LEU A 145 3.61 -3.15 18.31
CA LEU A 145 3.75 -4.51 18.82
C LEU A 145 4.01 -4.48 20.34
N GLY A 146 3.01 -4.87 21.12
CA GLY A 146 3.07 -4.89 22.58
C GLY A 146 3.55 -6.25 23.10
N PHE A 147 4.54 -6.22 23.99
CA PHE A 147 5.15 -7.42 24.59
C PHE A 147 5.28 -7.30 26.10
N TYR A 148 5.10 -8.40 26.81
CA TYR A 148 5.32 -8.48 28.26
C TYR A 148 6.00 -9.78 28.67
N ARG A 149 6.50 -9.81 29.91
CA ARG A 149 7.03 -11.02 30.56
C ARG A 149 6.26 -11.34 31.84
#